data_AF-A0A1Y5DX81-F1
#
_entry.id   AF-A0A1Y5DX81-F1
#
_cell.length_a   1.000
_cell.length_b   1.000
_cell.length_c   1.000
_cell.angle_alpha   90.00
_cell.angle_beta   90.00
_cell.angle_gamma   90.00
#
_symmetry.space_group_name_H-M   'P 1'
#
loop_
_entity.id
_entity.type
_entity.pdbx_description
1 polymer ?
#
loop_
_entity_poly.entity_id
_entity_poly.type
_entity_poly.pdbx_seq_one_letter_code
_entity_poly.pdbx_strand_id
1 'polypeptide(L)'
;MNQKFNEFKEKSLNTDYPLWRNVVSTFFLAFMCLGVVGSFWYFYWSTENMQCYEGFLYTSAAWIVVELVVISYLFKFNTIPMFARDSIGALIAFSNIWFGLFIFSLRPCGA
;
A
#
# COMPACT_ATOMS: atom_id res chain seq x y z
N MET A 1 32.59 17.34 2.05
CA MET A 1 31.59 16.28 2.29
C MET A 1 31.20 16.38 3.76
N ASN A 2 29.93 16.62 4.09
CA ASN A 2 29.51 17.02 5.43
C ASN A 2 29.38 15.78 6.33
N GLN A 3 30.05 15.74 7.50
CA GLN A 3 30.07 14.57 8.40
C GLN A 3 28.66 14.06 8.73
N LYS A 4 27.72 14.99 8.97
CA LYS A 4 26.30 14.70 9.23
C LYS A 4 25.60 13.96 8.09
N PHE A 5 26.01 14.21 6.84
CA PHE A 5 25.43 13.52 5.68
C PHE A 5 25.90 12.06 5.60
N ASN A 6 27.17 11.80 5.95
CA ASN A 6 27.72 10.45 5.96
C ASN A 6 27.09 9.60 7.08
N GLU A 7 26.91 10.16 8.28
CA GLU A 7 26.22 9.49 9.39
C GLU A 7 24.75 9.17 9.04
N PHE A 8 24.03 10.09 8.40
CA PHE A 8 22.66 9.87 7.96
C PHE A 8 22.57 8.76 6.89
N LYS A 9 23.50 8.76 5.93
CA LYS A 9 23.60 7.74 4.89
C LYS A 9 23.88 6.36 5.49
N GLU A 10 24.81 6.27 6.43
CA GLU A 10 25.16 5.01 7.07
C GLU A 10 23.99 4.45 7.90
N LYS A 11 23.29 5.33 8.62
CA LYS A 11 22.07 4.96 9.36
C LYS A 11 20.93 4.52 8.46
N SER A 12 20.75 5.15 7.30
CA SER A 12 19.64 4.84 6.37
C SER A 12 19.87 3.57 5.54
N LEU A 13 21.14 3.23 5.30
CA LEU A 13 21.58 1.99 4.67
C LEU A 13 21.61 0.80 5.63
N ASN A 14 21.47 1.05 6.93
CA ASN A 14 21.39 -0.03 7.92
C ASN A 14 20.15 -0.90 7.68
N THR A 15 20.33 -2.20 7.89
CA THR A 15 19.31 -3.26 7.81
C THR A 15 18.66 -3.54 9.17
N ASP A 16 19.24 -3.04 10.27
CA ASP A 16 18.65 -3.18 11.59
C ASP A 16 17.38 -2.34 11.71
N TYR A 17 16.23 -3.03 11.61
CA TYR A 17 14.92 -2.44 11.76
C TYR A 17 14.24 -2.97 13.02
N PRO A 18 13.70 -2.09 13.90
CA PRO A 18 13.04 -2.53 15.12
C PRO A 18 11.79 -3.35 14.78
N LEU A 19 11.72 -4.57 15.33
CA LEU A 19 10.63 -5.53 15.10
C LEU A 19 9.23 -4.94 15.37
N TRP A 20 9.06 -4.17 16.46
CA TRP A 20 7.79 -3.51 16.77
C TRP A 20 7.33 -2.60 15.63
N ARG A 21 8.24 -1.78 15.09
CA ARG A 21 7.90 -0.84 14.01
C ARG A 21 7.48 -1.61 12.76
N ASN A 22 8.08 -2.77 12.51
CA ASN A 22 7.73 -3.65 11.40
C ASN A 22 6.32 -4.25 11.56
N VAL A 23 5.97 -4.70 12.77
CA VAL A 23 4.62 -5.21 13.08
C VAL A 23 3.58 -4.11 12.88
N VAL A 24 3.81 -2.93 13.46
CA VAL A 24 2.86 -1.81 13.38
C VAL A 24 2.69 -1.33 11.94
N SER A 25 3.79 -1.15 11.20
CA SER A 25 3.72 -0.70 9.80
C SER A 25 3.02 -1.72 8.91
N THR A 26 3.32 -3.01 9.07
CA THR A 26 2.68 -4.10 8.33
C THR A 26 1.18 -4.14 8.61
N PHE A 27 0.80 -4.11 9.89
CA PHE A 27 -0.62 -4.13 10.28
C PHE A 27 -1.37 -2.93 9.72
N PHE A 28 -0.82 -1.72 9.87
CA PHE A 28 -1.44 -0.50 9.37
C PHE A 28 -1.59 -0.50 7.84
N LEU A 29 -0.52 -0.89 7.12
CA LEU A 29 -0.56 -0.97 5.66
C LEU A 29 -1.55 -2.03 5.17
N ALA A 30 -1.55 -3.23 5.76
CA ALA A 30 -2.47 -4.29 5.38
C ALA A 30 -3.93 -3.89 5.64
N PHE A 31 -4.21 -3.28 6.80
CA PHE A 31 -5.54 -2.76 7.12
C PHE A 31 -6.00 -1.69 6.13
N MET A 32 -5.11 -0.78 5.76
CA MET A 32 -5.40 0.24 4.78
C MET A 32 -5.71 -0.35 3.39
N CYS A 33 -4.89 -1.29 2.90
CA CYS A 33 -5.11 -1.93 1.60
C CYS A 33 -6.46 -2.66 1.55
N LEU A 34 -6.75 -3.45 2.60
CA LEU A 34 -8.03 -4.16 2.75
C LEU A 34 -9.21 -3.21 2.86
N GLY A 35 -9.06 -2.11 3.60
CA GLY A 35 -10.12 -1.11 3.78
C GLY A 35 -10.48 -0.42 2.47
N VAL A 36 -9.47 0.06 1.72
CA VAL A 36 -9.72 0.78 0.47
C VAL A 36 -10.29 -0.16 -0.60
N VAL A 37 -9.66 -1.31 -0.85
CA VAL A 37 -10.17 -2.27 -1.85
C VAL A 37 -11.52 -2.86 -1.42
N GLY A 38 -11.69 -3.16 -0.13
CA GLY A 38 -12.97 -3.62 0.41
C GLY A 38 -14.09 -2.60 0.27
N SER A 39 -13.79 -1.30 0.44
CA SER A 39 -14.76 -0.23 0.19
C SER A 39 -15.14 -0.11 -1.28
N PHE A 40 -14.20 -0.26 -2.22
CA PHE A 40 -14.49 -0.31 -3.65
C PHE A 40 -15.42 -1.48 -3.99
N TRP A 41 -15.08 -2.68 -3.50
CA TRP A 41 -15.89 -3.87 -3.68
C TRP A 41 -17.30 -3.66 -3.15
N TYR A 42 -17.42 -3.22 -1.90
CA TYR A 42 -18.72 -2.89 -1.31
C TYR A 42 -19.50 -1.90 -2.17
N PHE A 43 -18.86 -0.85 -2.65
CA PHE A 43 -19.49 0.16 -3.50
C PHE A 43 -19.95 -0.39 -4.85
N TYR A 44 -19.15 -1.25 -5.48
CA TYR A 44 -19.46 -1.92 -6.74
C TYR A 44 -20.69 -2.84 -6.62
N TRP A 45 -20.80 -3.60 -5.53
CA TRP A 45 -21.92 -4.52 -5.31
C TRP A 45 -23.19 -3.84 -4.78
N SER A 46 -23.06 -2.70 -4.10
CA SER A 46 -24.21 -1.97 -3.52
C SER A 46 -24.83 -0.94 -4.47
N THR A 47 -24.11 -0.51 -5.52
CA THR A 47 -24.59 0.50 -6.46
C THR A 47 -25.00 -0.13 -7.79
N GLU A 48 -26.20 0.19 -8.26
CA GLU A 48 -26.67 -0.24 -9.58
C GLU A 48 -25.88 0.45 -10.70
N ASN A 49 -25.77 -0.22 -11.86
CA ASN A 49 -25.10 0.29 -13.06
C ASN A 49 -23.59 0.56 -12.90
N MET A 50 -22.85 -0.28 -12.18
CA MET A 50 -21.38 -0.19 -12.06
C MET A 50 -20.59 -1.07 -13.04
N GLN A 51 -21.27 -1.70 -14.01
CA GLN A 51 -20.69 -2.71 -14.91
C GLN A 51 -19.48 -2.20 -15.73
N CYS A 52 -19.38 -0.89 -16.02
CA CYS A 52 -18.22 -0.33 -16.73
C CYS A 52 -16.92 -0.39 -15.91
N TYR A 53 -17.00 -0.64 -14.60
CA TYR A 53 -15.84 -0.80 -13.71
C TYR A 53 -15.49 -2.27 -13.43
N GLU A 54 -16.08 -3.23 -14.14
CA GLU A 54 -15.77 -4.66 -13.93
C GLU A 54 -14.27 -4.98 -14.14
N GLY A 55 -13.63 -4.32 -15.11
CA GLY A 55 -12.17 -4.42 -15.29
C GLY A 55 -11.37 -3.93 -14.07
N PHE A 56 -11.84 -2.88 -13.41
CA PHE A 56 -11.25 -2.39 -12.16
C PHE A 56 -11.49 -3.36 -11.00
N LEU A 57 -12.59 -4.10 -11.00
CA LEU A 57 -12.86 -5.15 -10.00
C LEU A 57 -11.79 -6.25 -10.04
N TYR A 58 -11.54 -6.85 -11.21
CA TYR A 58 -10.49 -7.86 -11.34
C TYR A 58 -9.10 -7.30 -11.05
N THR A 59 -8.81 -6.08 -11.53
CA THR A 59 -7.52 -5.44 -11.30
C THR A 59 -7.29 -5.14 -9.81
N SER A 60 -8.32 -4.68 -9.09
CA SER A 60 -8.24 -4.43 -7.63
C SER A 60 -8.02 -5.70 -6.82
N ALA A 61 -8.55 -6.84 -7.29
CA ALA A 61 -8.29 -8.15 -6.69
C ALA A 61 -6.85 -8.61 -6.88
N ALA A 62 -6.29 -8.45 -8.09
CA ALA A 62 -4.88 -8.73 -8.33
C ALA A 62 -3.98 -7.76 -7.52
N TRP A 63 -4.36 -6.48 -7.46
CA TRP A 63 -3.66 -5.42 -6.75
C TRP A 63 -3.49 -5.74 -5.27
N ILE A 64 -4.58 -6.05 -4.56
CA ILE A 64 -4.51 -6.35 -3.12
C ILE A 64 -3.66 -7.59 -2.83
N VAL A 65 -3.72 -8.60 -3.68
CA VAL A 65 -2.89 -9.81 -3.53
C VAL A 65 -1.42 -9.45 -3.64
N VAL A 66 -1.04 -8.65 -4.64
CA VAL A 66 0.35 -8.20 -4.82
C VAL A 66 0.82 -7.36 -3.63
N GLU A 67 0.00 -6.42 -3.15
CA GLU A 67 0.34 -5.59 -1.98
C GLU A 67 0.56 -6.43 -0.73
N LEU A 68 -0.33 -7.39 -0.43
CA LEU A 68 -0.18 -8.27 0.72
C LEU A 68 1.07 -9.14 0.62
N VAL A 69 1.42 -9.61 -0.59
CA VAL A 69 2.66 -10.35 -0.83
C VAL A 69 3.88 -9.48 -0.55
N VAL A 70 3.89 -8.23 -1.05
CA VAL A 70 5.00 -7.29 -0.82
C VAL A 70 5.13 -6.94 0.66
N ILE A 71 4.02 -6.64 1.34
CA ILE A 71 3.99 -6.36 2.78
C ILE A 71 4.52 -7.57 3.57
N SER A 72 4.09 -8.78 3.23
CA SER A 72 4.56 -10.01 3.88
C SER A 72 6.05 -10.26 3.63
N TYR A 73 6.53 -9.97 2.41
CA TYR A 73 7.94 -10.06 2.05
C TYR A 73 8.78 -9.08 2.87
N LEU A 74 8.35 -7.81 2.97
CA LEU A 74 8.99 -6.83 3.84
C LEU A 74 8.99 -7.33 5.29
N PHE A 75 7.87 -7.86 5.79
CA PHE A 75 7.81 -8.35 7.17
C PHE A 75 8.82 -9.46 7.46
N LYS A 76 8.98 -10.42 6.53
CA LYS A 76 9.82 -11.62 6.72
C LYS A 76 11.32 -11.39 6.51
N PHE A 77 11.70 -10.52 5.56
CA PHE A 77 13.10 -10.38 5.14
C PHE A 77 13.73 -9.08 5.66
N ASN A 78 14.74 -9.20 6.51
CA ASN A 78 15.49 -8.06 7.07
C ASN A 78 16.69 -7.63 6.22
N THR A 79 16.87 -8.19 5.03
CA THR A 79 18.01 -7.89 4.13
C THR A 79 17.89 -6.56 3.40
N ILE A 80 16.73 -5.90 3.49
CA ILE A 80 16.42 -4.66 2.77
C ILE A 80 16.81 -3.45 3.64
N PRO A 81 17.57 -2.48 3.09
CA PRO A 81 17.92 -1.25 3.80
C PRO A 81 16.69 -0.51 4.31
N MET A 82 16.79 0.11 5.48
CA MET A 82 15.68 0.84 6.12
C MET A 82 15.06 1.90 5.19
N PHE A 83 15.88 2.65 4.45
CA PHE A 83 15.39 3.64 3.49
C PHE A 83 14.49 3.02 2.39
N ALA A 84 14.91 1.89 1.82
CA ALA A 84 14.16 1.22 0.76
C ALA A 84 12.84 0.68 1.29
N ARG A 85 12.85 0.08 2.49
CA ARG A 85 11.64 -0.38 3.18
C ARG A 85 10.64 0.74 3.44
N ASP A 86 11.10 1.84 4.04
CA ASP A 86 10.23 2.99 4.34
C ASP A 86 9.69 3.62 3.05
N SER A 87 10.49 3.66 1.97
CA SER A 87 10.06 4.14 0.65
C SER A 87 9.00 3.23 0.02
N ILE A 88 9.17 1.91 0.08
CA ILE A 88 8.17 0.95 -0.43
C ILE A 88 6.86 1.08 0.37
N GLY A 89 6.95 1.17 1.71
CA GLY A 89 5.78 1.39 2.56
C GLY A 89 5.04 2.68 2.21
N ALA A 90 5.77 3.78 1.97
CA ALA A 90 5.19 5.05 1.56
C ALA A 90 4.52 4.96 0.18
N LEU A 91 5.12 4.23 -0.78
CA LEU A 91 4.52 4.00 -2.10
C LEU A 91 3.21 3.22 -2.00
N ILE A 92 3.18 2.15 -1.21
CA ILE A 92 1.95 1.37 -0.95
C ILE A 92 0.87 2.28 -0.34
N ALA A 93 1.21 3.04 0.70
CA ALA A 93 0.27 3.98 1.32
C ALA A 93 -0.24 5.02 0.31
N PHE A 94 0.65 5.67 -0.45
CA PHE A 94 0.26 6.70 -1.40
C PHE A 94 -0.63 6.14 -2.54
N SER A 95 -0.31 4.95 -3.04
CA SER A 95 -1.12 4.27 -4.05
C SER A 95 -2.53 3.93 -3.55
N ASN A 96 -2.66 3.49 -2.30
CA ASN A 96 -3.97 3.25 -1.68
C ASN A 96 -4.75 4.53 -1.40
N ILE A 97 -4.09 5.63 -1.01
CA ILE A 97 -4.76 6.95 -0.89
C ILE A 97 -5.30 7.35 -2.26
N TRP A 98 -4.49 7.23 -3.31
CA TRP A 98 -4.88 7.56 -4.67
C TRP A 98 -6.07 6.71 -5.14
N PHE A 99 -6.02 5.39 -4.89
CA PHE A 99 -7.13 4.51 -5.23
C PHE A 99 -8.40 4.85 -4.42
N GLY A 100 -8.26 5.22 -3.14
CA GLY A 100 -9.35 5.74 -2.33
C GLY A 100 -10.00 6.99 -2.93
N LEU A 101 -9.19 7.96 -3.34
CA LEU A 101 -9.68 9.17 -4.03
C LEU A 101 -10.37 8.84 -5.35
N PHE A 102 -9.88 7.84 -6.09
CA PHE A 102 -10.54 7.34 -7.28
C PHE A 102 -11.93 6.78 -6.98
N ILE A 103 -12.08 5.98 -5.92
CA ILE A 103 -13.39 5.45 -5.49
C ILE A 103 -14.39 6.59 -5.23
N PHE A 104 -13.98 7.65 -4.52
CA PHE A 104 -14.84 8.81 -4.27
C PHE A 104 -15.22 9.59 -5.54
N SER A 105 -14.45 9.44 -6.62
CA SER A 105 -14.74 10.07 -7.91
C SER A 105 -15.66 9.23 -8.81
N LEU A 106 -15.91 7.97 -8.46
CA LEU A 106 -16.73 7.06 -9.26
C LEU A 106 -18.17 7.55 -9.35
N ARG A 107 -18.74 7.45 -10.55
CA ARG A 107 -20.15 7.72 -10.84
C ARG A 107 -20.77 6.47 -11.48
N PRO A 108 -22.09 6.26 -11.32
CA PRO A 108 -22.77 5.18 -12.03
C PRO A 108 -22.56 5.29 -13.55
N CYS A 109 -22.38 4.16 -14.21
CA CYS A 109 -22.21 4.11 -15.66
C CYS A 109 -23.54 4.49 -16.32
N GLY A 110 -23.53 5.49 -17.21
CA GLY A 110 -24.74 5.98 -17.89
C GLY A 110 -25.47 7.12 -17.18
N ALA A 111 -24.85 7.72 -16.16
CA ALA A 111 -25.24 9.03 -15.61
C ALA A 111 -24.68 10.20 -16.42
#